data_AF-A0A804UBM2-F1
#
_entry.id   AF-A0A804UBM2-F1
#
_cell.length_a   1.000
_cell.length_b   1.000
_cell.length_c   1.000
_cell.angle_alpha   90.00
_cell.angle_beta   90.00
_cell.angle_gamma   90.00
#
_symmetry.space_group_name_H-M   'P 1'
#
loop_
_entity.id
_entity.type
_entity.pdbx_description
1 polymer ?
#
loop_
_entity_poly.entity_id
_entity_poly.type
_entity_poly.pdbx_seq_one_letter_code
_entity_poly.pdbx_strand_id
1 'polypeptide(L)' 'MLLFSFDNINCNKHKMERFLHHGRFYVAFVYAPISFPPLPLIVLKNRDGEQSTIAAVGSLKSMDPDRIILKKIVLTM' A
#
# COMPACT_ATOMS: atom_id res chain seq x y z
N MET A 1 -4.17 -2.46 -10.09
CA MET A 1 -4.89 -1.84 -8.95
C MET A 1 -3.95 -1.84 -7.75
N LEU A 2 -3.76 -0.69 -7.10
CA LEU A 2 -2.96 -0.57 -5.88
C LEU A 2 -3.90 -0.57 -4.67
N LEU A 3 -3.65 -1.48 -3.72
CA LEU A 3 -4.39 -1.58 -2.47
C LEU A 3 -3.49 -1.12 -1.32
N PHE A 4 -4.03 -0.30 -0.41
CA PHE A 4 -3.29 0.17 0.76
C PHE A 4 -3.93 -0.34 2.04
N SER A 5 -3.10 -0.67 3.02
CA SER A 5 -3.54 -1.08 4.34
C SER A 5 -2.57 -0.59 5.42
N PHE A 6 -3.06 -0.47 6.65
CA PHE A 6 -2.18 -0.17 7.79
C PHE A 6 -1.40 -1.42 8.22
N ASP A 7 -0.13 -1.25 8.60
CA ASP A 7 0.65 -2.37 9.12
C ASP A 7 0.24 -2.67 10.57
N ASN A 8 -0.29 -3.87 10.79
CA ASN A 8 -0.64 -4.35 12.13
C ASN A 8 0.11 -5.65 12.36
N ILE A 9 1.10 -5.62 13.24
CA ILE A 9 1.97 -6.77 13.54
C ILE A 9 1.19 -7.88 14.27
N ASN A 10 0.07 -7.52 14.92
CA ASN A 10 -0.68 -8.44 15.77
C ASN A 10 -1.86 -9.11 15.07
N CYS A 11 -2.10 -8.85 13.77
CA CYS A 11 -3.27 -9.36 13.08
C CYS A 11 -3.02 -9.59 11.60
N ASN A 12 -3.44 -10.76 11.10
CA ASN A 12 -3.34 -11.13 9.68
C ASN A 12 -4.45 -10.50 8.81
N LYS A 13 -5.45 -9.88 9.45
CA LYS A 13 -6.57 -9.20 8.77
C LYS A 13 -6.28 -7.71 8.73
N HIS A 14 -6.00 -7.18 7.55
CA HIS A 14 -5.66 -5.78 7.39
C HIS A 14 -6.82 -5.01 6.77
N LYS A 15 -7.24 -3.93 7.43
CA LYS A 15 -8.25 -3.03 6.88
C LYS A 15 -7.69 -2.26 5.69
N MET A 16 -8.43 -2.26 4.58
CA MET A 16 -8.14 -1.42 3.43
C MET A 16 -8.36 0.05 3.77
N GLU A 17 -7.38 0.88 3.45
CA GLU A 17 -7.49 2.33 3.54
C GLU A 17 -7.64 2.93 2.14
N ARG A 18 -8.59 3.86 1.99
CA ARG A 18 -8.88 4.51 0.70
C ARG A 18 -7.84 5.56 0.34
N PHE A 19 -7.24 6.18 1.35
CA PHE A 19 -6.29 7.29 1.21
C PHE A 19 -5.06 7.05 2.08
N LEU A 20 -3.91 7.49 1.58
CA LEU A 20 -2.67 7.55 2.33
C LEU A 20 -2.70 8.82 3.20
N HIS A 21 -2.67 8.67 4.52
CA HIS A 21 -2.57 9.80 5.44
C HIS A 21 -1.11 10.09 5.79
N HIS A 22 -0.78 11.37 5.95
CA HIS A 22 0.57 11.79 6.35
C HIS A 22 0.95 11.23 7.73
N GLY A 23 2.22 10.90 7.91
CA GLY A 23 2.78 10.48 9.21
C GLY A 23 2.44 9.05 9.65
N ARG A 24 1.87 8.22 8.77
CA ARG A 24 1.58 6.81 9.05
C ARG A 24 2.28 5.90 8.05
N PHE A 25 2.71 4.73 8.52
CA PHE A 25 3.23 3.68 7.66
C PHE A 25 2.08 2.86 7.09
N TYR A 26 2.14 2.64 5.78
CA TYR A 26 1.18 1.82 5.05
C TYR A 26 1.92 0.71 4.32
N VAL A 27 1.25 -0.42 4.16
CA VAL A 27 1.69 -1.46 3.23
C VAL A 27 0.82 -1.40 1.99
N ALA A 28 1.50 -1.19 0.85
CA ALA A 28 0.90 -1.23 -0.46
C ALA A 28 0.99 -2.66 -1.03
N PHE A 29 -0.06 -3.07 -1.71
CA PHE A 29 -0.12 -4.33 -2.44
C PHE A 29 -0.43 -4.06 -3.89
N VAL A 30 0.33 -4.73 -4.73
CA VAL A 30 0.23 -4.62 -6.18
C VAL A 30 0.61 -5.96 -6.78
N TYR A 31 -0.07 -6.34 -7.85
CA TYR A 31 0.36 -7.44 -8.69
C TYR A 31 1.49 -6.94 -9.60
N ALA A 32 2.70 -7.41 -9.35
CA ALA A 32 3.92 -7.04 -10.07
C ALA A 32 4.86 -8.25 -10.14
N PRO A 33 5.87 -8.24 -11.02
CA PRO A 33 6.89 -9.29 -11.07
C PRO A 33 7.56 -9.53 -9.71
N ILE A 34 7.80 -10.80 -9.40
CA ILE A 34 8.42 -11.22 -8.14
C ILE A 34 9.80 -10.57 -7.97
N SER A 35 10.09 -10.07 -6.77
CA SER A 35 11.30 -9.30 -6.45
C SER A 35 11.78 -9.65 -5.04
N PHE A 36 13.05 -9.95 -4.84
CA PHE A 36 13.54 -10.45 -3.54
C PHE A 36 14.09 -9.32 -2.66
N PRO A 37 13.62 -9.14 -1.40
CA PRO A 37 14.15 -8.14 -0.47
C PRO A 37 15.65 -8.33 -0.13
N PRO A 38 16.38 -7.27 0.29
CA PRO A 38 15.90 -5.91 0.53
C PRO A 38 15.89 -5.08 -0.77
N LEU A 39 14.71 -4.56 -1.12
CA LEU A 39 14.55 -3.68 -2.28
C LEU A 39 13.87 -2.37 -1.84
N PRO A 40 14.53 -1.22 -1.93
CA PRO A 40 13.89 0.07 -1.70
C PRO A 40 12.87 0.34 -2.80
N LEU A 41 11.73 0.91 -2.42
CA LEU A 41 10.62 1.23 -3.31
C LEU A 41 10.32 2.73 -3.24
N ILE A 42 10.07 3.32 -4.40
CA ILE A 42 9.63 4.71 -4.56
C ILE A 42 8.33 4.69 -5.33
N VAL A 43 7.31 5.36 -4.79
CA VAL A 43 6.03 5.56 -5.45
C VAL A 43 6.02 6.97 -6.00
N LEU A 44 5.93 7.08 -7.32
CA LEU A 44 5.80 8.36 -8.01
C LEU A 44 4.33 8.59 -8.38
N LYS A 45 3.84 9.80 -8.11
CA LYS A 45 2.55 10.28 -8.58
C LYS A 45 2.79 11.14 -9.80
N ASN A 46 2.37 10.63 -10.95
CA ASN A 46 2.35 11.38 -12.19
C ASN A 46 1.03 12.17 -12.29
N ARG A 47 1.14 13.43 -12.70
CA ARG A 47 0.02 14.27 -13.11
C ARG A 47 0.30 14.69 -14.55
N ASP A 48 -0.71 14.66 -15.40
CA ASP A 48 -0.53 15.01 -16.81
C ASP A 48 0.04 16.44 -16.93
N GLY A 49 1.21 16.58 -17.56
CA GLY A 49 1.90 17.86 -17.77
C GLY A 49 2.78 18.36 -16.63
N GLU A 50 2.80 17.70 -15.46
CA GLU A 50 3.71 18.06 -14.35
C GLU A 50 4.85 17.04 -14.21
N GLN A 51 5.96 17.47 -13.60
CA GLN A 51 7.03 16.55 -13.19
C GLN A 51 6.47 15.53 -12.18
N SER A 52 6.92 14.28 -12.29
CA SER A 52 6.53 13.22 -11.37
C SER A 52 6.93 13.59 -9.94
N THR A 53 5.96 13.56 -9.04
CA THR A 53 6.18 13.89 -7.63
C THR A 53 6.35 12.62 -6.81
N ILE A 54 7.23 12.64 -5.82
CA ILE A 54 7.39 11.50 -4.91
C ILE A 54 6.17 11.45 -3.98
N ALA A 55 5.40 10.38 -4.07
CA ALA A 55 4.20 10.16 -3.26
C ALA A 55 4.51 9.37 -1.98
N ALA A 56 5.41 8.40 -2.05
CA ALA A 56 5.85 7.60 -0.91
C ALA A 56 7.23 6.98 -1.17
N VAL A 57 7.95 6.70 -0.10
CA VAL A 57 9.21 5.95 -0.09
C VAL A 57 9.07 4.83 0.93
N GLY A 58 9.61 3.66 0.64
CA GLY A 58 9.57 2.52 1.54
C GLY A 58 10.48 1.38 1.09
N SER A 59 10.20 0.19 1.59
CA SER A 59 10.92 -1.03 1.25
C SER A 59 9.95 -2.15 0.92
N LEU A 60 10.36 -3.06 0.04
CA LEU A 60 9.62 -4.28 -0.26
C LEU A 60 9.57 -5.18 0.97
N LYS A 61 8.36 -5.48 1.44
CA LYS A 61 8.09 -6.50 2.47
C LYS A 61 8.10 -7.90 1.83
N SER A 62 8.11 -8.95 2.64
CA SER A 62 7.96 -10.33 2.14
C SER A 62 6.77 -10.45 1.18
N MET A 63 6.96 -11.21 0.11
CA MET A 63 5.92 -11.47 -0.89
C MET A 63 5.02 -12.58 -0.36
N ASP A 64 3.98 -12.17 0.35
CA ASP A 64 2.98 -13.05 0.94
C ASP A 64 1.62 -12.86 0.23
N PRO A 65 1.26 -13.77 -0.70
CA PRO A 65 -0.03 -13.72 -1.38
C PRO A 65 -1.21 -14.06 -0.46
N ASP A 66 -0.97 -14.67 0.72
CA ASP A 66 -2.01 -15.09 1.65
C ASP A 66 -2.53 -13.92 2.52
N ARG A 67 -1.90 -12.75 2.42
CA ARG A 67 -2.26 -11.59 3.22
C ARG A 67 -3.60 -10.99 2.80
N ILE A 68 -4.58 -11.05 3.70
CA ILE A 68 -5.96 -10.63 3.44
C ILE A 68 -6.16 -9.13 3.71
N ILE A 69 -6.67 -8.42 2.69
CA ILE A 69 -7.06 -7.01 2.76
C ILE A 69 -8.59 -6.90 2.76
N LEU A 70 -9.15 -6.38 3.84
CA LEU A 70 -10.60 -6.26 4.06
C LEU A 70 -11.10 -4.85 3.75
N LYS A 71 -12.04 -4.71 2.81
CA LYS A 71 -12.68 -3.42 2.50
C LYS A 71 -13.91 -3.19 3.39
N LYS A 72 -13.88 -2.15 4.22
CA LYS A 72 -15.04 -1.74 5.05
C LYS A 72 -16.04 -0.93 4.21
N ILE A 73 -17.32 -1.30 4.29
CA ILE A 73 -18.46 -0.54 3.76
C ILE A 73 -19.36 -0.20 4.96
N VAL A 74 -19.79 1.05 5.07
CA VAL A 74 -20.72 1.52 6.11
C VAL A 74 -21.98 1.98 5.40
N LEU A 75 -23.11 1.39 5.77
CA LEU A 75 -24.44 1.84 5.34
C LEU A 75 -24.99 2.78 6.40
N THR A 76 -25.43 3.97 5.97
CA THR A 76 -26.15 4.94 6.79
C THR A 76 -27.58 5.02 6.27
N MET A 77 -28.56 4.99 7.17
CA MET A 77 -29.99 5.15 6.87
C MET A 77 -30.35 6.63 6.73
#